data_AF-A0A1Y0YA68-F1
#
_entry.id   AF-A0A1Y0YA68-F1
#
_cell.length_a   1.000
_cell.length_b   1.000
_cell.length_c   1.000
_cell.angle_alpha   90.00
_cell.angle_beta   90.00
_cell.angle_gamma   90.00
#
_symmetry.space_group_name_H-M   'P 1'
#
loop_
_entity.id
_entity.type
_entity.pdbx_description
1 polymer ?
#
loop_
_entity_poly.entity_id
_entity_poly.type
_entity_poly.pdbx_seq_one_letter_code
_entity_poly.pdbx_strand_id
1 'polypeptide(L)'
;MATTYGAPTNLDLSACSVTATGGTTSQTLADMGKAVADNATAVATATSNASDAKSAATQAGHDAANALTAASSASAAAATAQSTATAAQTAAANAVQTSQAGAANGYTAINANGGVVVPVGSNNNATLIYGDGADTTKTIQSLTQRMISNGTTTINALIWGIVDSDSKSALTLSGVDRVRPAGDGSSDLGSASFAYGNIYSKTAVQVTSDATQKTVIGSLGDVSYTDGQKLAAALFGLDTCMFQLNASIAEKGADAARLHAGFIAQQVQAAITAAGLDPAKYALWTNTPVYQDKVVDGSVVQSPVLDGEGKQVYMQMLRYDQILCVLFEAAKAKIAAQENALSALTTRVAALEAKAGA
;
A
#
# COMPACT_ATOMS: atom_id res chain seq x y z
N MET A 1 117.28 118.42 -11.18
CA MET A 1 116.09 117.97 -11.93
C MET A 1 116.04 116.45 -11.89
N ALA A 2 114.82 115.92 -11.72
CA ALA A 2 114.34 114.57 -12.05
C ALA A 2 114.89 113.34 -11.28
N THR A 3 113.96 112.79 -10.49
CA THR A 3 113.90 111.49 -9.80
C THR A 3 113.53 110.33 -10.72
N THR A 4 114.05 109.13 -10.46
CA THR A 4 113.55 107.86 -11.02
C THR A 4 113.45 106.81 -9.91
N TYR A 5 112.24 106.30 -9.66
CA TYR A 5 111.93 105.23 -8.69
C TYR A 5 111.88 103.86 -9.42
N GLY A 6 112.42 102.80 -8.83
CA GLY A 6 112.48 101.43 -9.39
C GLY A 6 111.50 100.44 -8.70
N ALA A 7 111.04 99.44 -9.47
CA ALA A 7 109.82 98.64 -9.34
C ALA A 7 109.65 97.70 -8.10
N PRO A 8 108.39 97.36 -7.72
CA PRO A 8 108.08 96.49 -6.58
C PRO A 8 108.22 94.98 -6.87
N THR A 9 108.89 94.27 -5.97
CA THR A 9 108.99 92.81 -5.89
C THR A 9 107.88 92.27 -5.00
N ASN A 10 106.80 91.73 -5.59
CA ASN A 10 105.78 90.81 -5.01
C ASN A 10 104.47 90.82 -5.83
N LEU A 11 104.53 90.90 -7.17
CA LEU A 11 103.34 90.64 -8.00
C LEU A 11 103.30 89.16 -8.39
N ASP A 12 102.32 88.44 -7.83
CA ASP A 12 101.87 87.14 -8.33
C ASP A 12 101.16 87.35 -9.68
N LEU A 13 101.90 87.11 -10.76
CA LEU A 13 101.44 87.23 -12.13
C LEU A 13 100.91 85.89 -12.69
N SER A 14 100.70 84.87 -11.85
CA SER A 14 100.23 83.55 -12.30
C SER A 14 98.81 83.58 -12.90
N ALA A 15 98.00 84.59 -12.57
CA ALA A 15 96.71 84.87 -13.22
C ALA A 15 96.80 85.89 -14.38
N CYS A 16 97.98 86.45 -14.66
CA CYS A 16 98.24 87.45 -15.69
C CYS A 16 99.02 86.89 -16.90
N SER A 17 98.81 85.62 -17.26
CA SER A 17 99.19 85.13 -18.60
C SER A 17 98.16 85.57 -19.63
N VAL A 18 98.08 86.88 -19.88
CA VAL A 18 97.43 87.38 -21.09
C VAL A 18 98.39 87.04 -22.23
N THR A 19 98.14 85.93 -22.93
CA THR A 19 98.84 85.64 -24.17
C THR A 19 98.61 86.82 -25.13
N ALA A 20 99.66 87.28 -25.81
CA ALA A 20 99.66 88.49 -26.66
C ALA A 20 98.68 88.45 -27.87
N THR A 21 97.89 87.38 -28.00
CA THR A 21 96.81 87.21 -28.97
C THR A 21 95.40 87.18 -28.36
N GLY A 22 95.24 87.26 -27.02
CA GLY A 22 93.93 87.28 -26.35
C GLY A 22 93.12 85.97 -26.43
N GLY A 23 93.74 84.84 -26.82
CA GLY A 23 93.04 83.61 -27.22
C GLY A 23 92.40 82.78 -26.10
N THR A 24 93.03 82.64 -24.93
CA THR A 24 92.60 81.68 -23.88
C THR A 24 91.39 82.15 -23.06
N THR A 25 91.33 83.42 -22.69
CA THR A 25 90.15 84.01 -22.01
C THR A 25 88.92 84.01 -22.91
N SER A 26 89.11 84.31 -24.19
CA SER A 26 88.05 84.28 -25.21
C SER A 26 87.51 82.87 -25.44
N GLN A 27 88.37 81.85 -25.40
CA GLN A 27 87.97 80.44 -25.49
C GLN A 27 87.13 80.00 -24.29
N THR A 28 87.52 80.37 -23.07
CA THR A 28 86.78 80.02 -21.84
C THR A 28 85.37 80.64 -21.84
N LEU A 29 85.24 81.89 -22.30
CA LEU A 29 83.94 82.55 -22.44
C LEU A 29 83.06 81.90 -23.51
N ALA A 30 83.67 81.46 -24.63
CA ALA A 30 82.96 80.73 -25.67
C ALA A 30 82.46 79.36 -25.18
N ASP A 31 83.28 78.62 -24.43
CA ASP A 31 82.93 77.33 -23.83
C ASP A 31 81.80 77.48 -22.79
N MET A 32 81.84 78.54 -21.96
CA MET A 32 80.74 78.89 -21.06
C MET A 32 79.45 79.22 -21.82
N GLY A 33 79.53 80.01 -22.90
CA GLY A 33 78.38 80.33 -23.74
C GLY A 33 77.75 79.07 -24.36
N LYS A 34 78.59 78.13 -24.81
CA LYS A 34 78.13 76.82 -25.29
C LYS A 34 77.46 76.00 -24.17
N ALA A 35 78.05 75.92 -22.99
CA ALA A 35 77.48 75.18 -21.86
C ALA A 35 76.12 75.75 -21.42
N VAL A 36 75.96 77.08 -21.43
CA VAL A 36 74.67 77.75 -21.15
C VAL A 36 73.63 77.40 -22.21
N ALA A 37 74.01 77.39 -23.49
CA ALA A 37 73.11 77.00 -24.57
C ALA A 37 72.68 75.52 -24.47
N ASP A 38 73.63 74.61 -24.24
CA ASP A 38 73.36 73.18 -24.05
C ASP A 38 72.44 72.94 -22.84
N ASN A 39 72.67 73.65 -21.73
CA ASN A 39 71.81 73.61 -20.56
C ASN A 39 70.40 74.15 -20.85
N ALA A 40 70.27 75.25 -21.61
CA ALA A 40 68.98 75.78 -22.01
C ALA A 40 68.20 74.77 -22.87
N THR A 41 68.88 74.08 -23.80
CA THR A 41 68.28 72.99 -24.58
C THR A 41 67.85 71.82 -23.68
N ALA A 42 68.70 71.38 -22.75
CA ALA A 42 68.37 70.29 -21.82
C ALA A 42 67.16 70.62 -20.94
N VAL A 43 67.07 71.86 -20.44
CA VAL A 43 65.90 72.35 -19.66
C VAL A 43 64.63 72.37 -20.52
N ALA A 44 64.72 72.81 -21.78
CA ALA A 44 63.58 72.78 -22.69
C ALA A 44 63.09 71.34 -22.95
N THR A 45 64.02 70.40 -23.19
CA THR A 45 63.69 68.97 -23.35
C THR A 45 63.07 68.38 -22.08
N ALA A 46 63.64 68.66 -20.90
CA ALA A 46 63.10 68.20 -19.63
C ALA A 46 61.67 68.73 -19.38
N THR A 47 61.41 69.98 -19.75
CA THR A 47 60.09 70.60 -19.65
C THR A 47 59.07 69.91 -20.58
N SER A 48 59.46 69.60 -21.82
CA SER A 48 58.62 68.85 -22.76
C SER A 48 58.30 67.46 -22.20
N ASN A 49 59.32 66.71 -21.78
CA ASN A 49 59.15 65.37 -21.21
C ASN A 49 58.24 65.38 -19.97
N ALA A 50 58.35 66.40 -19.11
CA ALA A 50 57.48 66.56 -17.95
C ALA A 50 56.02 66.83 -18.36
N SER A 51 55.79 67.62 -19.42
CA SER A 51 54.46 67.86 -19.97
C SER A 51 53.84 66.60 -20.56
N ASP A 52 54.63 65.82 -21.30
CA ASP A 52 54.19 64.55 -21.89
C ASP A 52 53.87 63.51 -20.79
N ALA A 53 54.74 63.41 -19.78
CA ALA A 53 54.52 62.53 -18.63
C ALA A 53 53.25 62.90 -17.84
N LYS A 54 52.99 64.21 -17.66
CA LYS A 54 51.77 64.69 -17.01
C LYS A 54 50.52 64.34 -17.83
N SER A 55 50.59 64.46 -19.15
CA SER A 55 49.49 64.11 -20.05
C SER A 55 49.20 62.61 -20.03
N ALA A 56 50.25 61.78 -20.09
CA ALA A 56 50.15 60.33 -19.97
C ALA A 56 49.56 59.88 -18.62
N ALA A 57 50.00 60.50 -17.51
CA ALA A 57 49.46 60.22 -16.18
C ALA A 57 47.97 60.58 -16.07
N THR A 58 47.56 61.69 -16.69
CA THR A 58 46.15 62.10 -16.72
C THR A 58 45.30 61.10 -17.51
N GLN A 59 45.78 60.66 -18.69
CA GLN A 59 45.10 59.65 -19.49
C GLN A 59 44.99 58.31 -18.74
N ALA A 60 46.06 57.85 -18.09
CA ALA A 60 46.03 56.64 -17.27
C ALA A 60 45.00 56.73 -16.12
N GLY A 61 44.84 57.92 -15.53
CA GLY A 61 43.79 58.18 -14.52
C GLY A 61 42.37 58.04 -15.10
N HIS A 62 42.13 58.55 -16.31
CA HIS A 62 40.85 58.39 -16.99
C HIS A 62 40.58 56.92 -17.38
N ASP A 63 41.58 56.21 -17.89
CA ASP A 63 41.46 54.80 -18.26
C ASP A 63 41.15 53.93 -17.04
N ALA A 64 41.81 54.20 -15.90
CA ALA A 64 41.52 53.52 -14.64
C ALA A 64 40.09 53.77 -14.14
N ALA A 65 39.60 55.01 -14.24
CA ALA A 65 38.22 55.36 -13.85
C ALA A 65 37.18 54.67 -14.76
N ASN A 66 37.44 54.61 -16.06
CA ASN A 66 36.61 53.90 -17.02
C ASN A 66 36.58 52.39 -16.74
N ALA A 67 37.76 51.79 -16.47
CA ALA A 67 37.87 50.38 -16.10
C ALA A 67 37.09 50.06 -14.81
N LEU A 68 37.16 50.92 -13.80
CA LEU A 68 36.41 50.76 -12.55
C LEU A 68 34.89 50.81 -12.79
N THR A 69 34.44 51.72 -13.64
CA THR A 69 33.02 51.85 -14.00
C THR A 69 32.52 50.61 -14.77
N ALA A 70 33.32 50.10 -15.70
CA ALA A 70 33.00 48.88 -16.44
C ALA A 70 32.94 47.66 -15.50
N ALA A 71 33.91 47.53 -14.59
CA ALA A 71 33.93 46.45 -13.59
C ALA A 71 32.69 46.48 -12.68
N SER A 72 32.32 47.68 -12.19
CA SER A 72 31.13 47.86 -11.36
C SER A 72 29.85 47.48 -12.10
N SER A 73 29.73 47.87 -13.37
CA SER A 73 28.58 47.53 -14.22
C SER A 73 28.49 46.03 -14.48
N ALA A 74 29.62 45.37 -14.75
CA ALA A 74 29.68 43.92 -14.94
C ALA A 74 29.27 43.17 -13.66
N SER A 75 29.71 43.64 -12.49
CA SER A 75 29.32 43.06 -11.20
C SER A 75 27.81 43.16 -10.96
N ALA A 76 27.18 44.29 -11.30
CA ALA A 76 25.74 44.46 -11.17
C ALA A 76 24.94 43.53 -12.12
N ALA A 77 25.42 43.37 -13.35
CA ALA A 77 24.82 42.45 -14.32
C ALA A 77 24.92 40.99 -13.85
N ALA A 78 26.05 40.58 -13.29
CA ALA A 78 26.25 39.24 -12.73
C ALA A 78 25.30 38.95 -11.55
N ALA A 79 25.12 39.91 -10.63
CA ALA A 79 24.18 39.78 -9.51
C ALA A 79 22.72 39.62 -9.97
N THR A 80 22.33 40.36 -11.01
CA THR A 80 20.99 40.26 -11.61
C THR A 80 20.77 38.89 -12.25
N ALA A 81 21.75 38.40 -13.03
CA ALA A 81 21.68 37.08 -13.65
C ALA A 81 21.55 35.94 -12.61
N GLN A 82 22.31 36.01 -11.51
CA GLN A 82 22.24 35.05 -10.43
C GLN A 82 20.85 35.00 -9.76
N SER A 83 20.24 36.17 -9.56
CA SER A 83 18.89 36.28 -8.97
C SER A 83 17.84 35.63 -9.87
N THR A 84 17.89 35.92 -11.18
CA THR A 84 16.99 35.32 -12.19
C THR A 84 17.15 33.79 -12.26
N ALA A 85 18.39 33.30 -12.24
CA ALA A 85 18.66 31.86 -12.25
C ALA A 85 18.10 31.15 -11.02
N THR A 86 18.23 31.77 -9.84
CA THR A 86 17.71 31.24 -8.57
C THR A 86 16.17 31.18 -8.57
N ALA A 87 15.52 32.22 -9.09
CA ALA A 87 14.06 32.25 -9.24
C ALA A 87 13.55 31.17 -10.20
N ALA A 88 14.23 30.97 -11.34
CA ALA A 88 13.90 29.92 -12.30
C ALA A 88 14.06 28.50 -11.70
N GLN A 89 15.13 28.26 -10.93
CA GLN A 89 15.34 26.98 -10.24
C GLN A 89 14.23 26.72 -9.19
N THR A 90 13.83 27.75 -8.44
CA THR A 90 12.74 27.65 -7.46
C THR A 90 11.40 27.32 -8.13
N ALA A 91 11.10 27.98 -9.26
CA ALA A 91 9.89 27.71 -10.03
C ALA A 91 9.86 26.28 -10.60
N ALA A 92 11.00 25.78 -11.09
CA ALA A 92 11.12 24.41 -11.59
C ALA A 92 10.97 23.35 -10.48
N ALA A 93 11.50 23.61 -9.28
CA ALA A 93 11.37 22.69 -8.15
C ALA A 93 9.92 22.57 -7.62
N ASN A 94 9.12 23.62 -7.79
CA ASN A 94 7.71 23.63 -7.36
C ASN A 94 6.73 23.12 -8.42
N ALA A 95 7.18 22.87 -9.65
CA ALA A 95 6.32 22.36 -10.72
C ALA A 95 6.19 20.83 -10.64
N VAL A 96 4.95 20.33 -10.50
CA VAL A 96 4.65 18.91 -10.63
C VAL A 96 4.91 18.49 -12.08
N GLN A 97 5.96 17.70 -12.31
CA GLN A 97 6.36 17.28 -13.65
C GLN A 97 5.33 16.31 -14.24
N THR A 98 4.73 16.68 -15.37
CA THR A 98 3.73 15.83 -16.07
C THR A 98 4.27 14.48 -16.52
N SER A 99 5.59 14.35 -16.70
CA SER A 99 6.25 13.08 -16.98
C SER A 99 6.17 12.08 -15.82
N GLN A 100 5.92 12.55 -14.59
CA GLN A 100 5.72 11.71 -13.41
C GLN A 100 4.25 11.30 -13.23
N ALA A 101 3.35 11.82 -14.07
CA ALA A 101 1.95 11.42 -14.11
C ALA A 101 1.84 9.96 -14.58
N GLY A 102 1.47 9.07 -13.68
CA GLY A 102 1.29 7.65 -13.97
C GLY A 102 2.59 6.86 -14.19
N ALA A 103 3.75 7.40 -13.81
CA ALA A 103 5.01 6.68 -13.81
C ALA A 103 5.22 5.89 -12.49
N ALA A 104 6.11 4.89 -12.49
CA ALA A 104 6.54 4.24 -11.26
C ALA A 104 7.20 5.25 -10.32
N ASN A 105 6.80 5.27 -9.04
CA ASN A 105 7.17 6.30 -8.04
C ASN A 105 6.72 7.73 -8.37
N GLY A 106 5.82 7.89 -9.36
CA GLY A 106 5.18 9.15 -9.71
C GLY A 106 3.89 9.39 -8.94
N TYR A 107 2.98 10.17 -9.52
CA TYR A 107 1.66 10.45 -8.96
C TYR A 107 0.53 9.96 -9.87
N THR A 108 -0.64 9.68 -9.31
CA THR A 108 -1.82 9.26 -10.08
C THR A 108 -2.50 10.46 -10.74
N ALA A 109 -2.69 10.42 -12.06
CA ALA A 109 -3.37 11.49 -12.80
C ALA A 109 -4.88 11.29 -12.86
N ILE A 110 -5.61 12.41 -12.94
CA ILE A 110 -7.03 12.43 -13.31
C ILE A 110 -7.10 12.53 -14.84
N ASN A 111 -7.83 11.62 -15.47
CA ASN A 111 -8.01 11.62 -16.92
C ASN A 111 -8.99 12.71 -17.37
N ALA A 112 -9.12 12.90 -18.69
CA ALA A 112 -10.00 13.92 -19.28
C ALA A 112 -11.50 13.77 -18.90
N ASN A 113 -11.90 12.60 -18.39
CA ASN A 113 -13.26 12.31 -17.95
C ASN A 113 -13.44 12.42 -16.43
N GLY A 114 -12.45 12.93 -15.69
CA GLY A 114 -12.50 13.05 -14.23
C GLY A 114 -12.22 11.74 -13.47
N GLY A 115 -11.80 10.67 -14.16
CA GLY A 115 -11.47 9.38 -13.55
C GLY A 115 -10.01 9.28 -13.11
N VAL A 116 -9.76 8.67 -11.95
CA VAL A 116 -8.41 8.38 -11.43
C VAL A 116 -7.89 7.10 -12.10
N VAL A 117 -6.80 7.20 -12.86
CA VAL A 117 -6.19 6.03 -13.56
C VAL A 117 -4.94 5.60 -12.82
N VAL A 118 -5.01 4.48 -12.09
CA VAL A 118 -3.85 3.91 -11.39
C VAL A 118 -3.06 3.03 -12.38
N PRO A 119 -1.82 3.42 -12.76
CA PRO A 119 -1.02 2.63 -13.67
C PRO A 119 -0.59 1.33 -12.99
N VAL A 120 -0.84 0.20 -13.64
CA VAL A 120 -0.28 -1.10 -13.26
C VAL A 120 0.98 -1.33 -14.08
N GLY A 121 2.11 -1.56 -13.41
CA GLY A 121 3.28 -2.16 -14.06
C GLY A 121 2.97 -3.59 -14.50
N SER A 122 3.88 -4.19 -15.28
CA SER A 122 3.77 -5.56 -15.78
C SER A 122 3.67 -6.66 -14.71
N ASN A 123 3.86 -6.32 -13.42
CA ASN A 123 3.64 -7.20 -12.29
C ASN A 123 2.38 -6.76 -11.52
N ASN A 124 1.34 -7.58 -11.66
CA ASN A 124 -0.01 -7.43 -11.11
C ASN A 124 -0.03 -7.04 -9.62
N ASN A 125 -0.36 -5.78 -9.32
CA ASN A 125 -1.29 -5.32 -8.27
C ASN A 125 -1.17 -3.79 -8.11
N ALA A 126 -2.15 -3.04 -8.63
CA ALA A 126 -2.35 -1.64 -8.23
C ALA A 126 -3.42 -1.60 -7.14
N THR A 127 -3.12 -0.99 -6.01
CA THR A 127 -4.06 -0.79 -4.91
C THR A 127 -4.26 0.69 -4.66
N LEU A 128 -5.50 1.16 -4.64
CA LEU A 128 -5.87 2.49 -4.17
C LEU A 128 -6.10 2.40 -2.66
N ILE A 129 -5.24 3.04 -1.86
CA ILE A 129 -5.35 3.07 -0.39
C ILE A 129 -6.09 4.35 0.00
N TYR A 130 -7.27 4.21 0.59
CA TYR A 130 -8.02 5.33 1.15
C TYR A 130 -7.56 5.54 2.60
N GLY A 131 -6.96 6.69 2.92
CA GLY A 131 -6.67 7.08 4.30
C GLY A 131 -7.94 7.51 5.03
N ASP A 132 -8.11 7.11 6.29
CA ASP A 132 -9.22 7.57 7.12
C ASP A 132 -8.91 8.95 7.73
N GLY A 133 -9.64 9.97 7.31
CA GLY A 133 -9.82 11.16 8.13
C GLY A 133 -10.79 10.84 9.27
N ALA A 134 -10.58 11.42 10.45
CA ALA A 134 -11.34 11.18 11.69
C ALA A 134 -12.84 11.55 11.65
N ASP A 135 -13.60 11.00 10.70
CA ASP A 135 -15.00 11.30 10.44
C ASP A 135 -15.79 10.01 10.18
N THR A 136 -16.73 9.71 11.08
CA THR A 136 -17.33 8.38 11.28
C THR A 136 -18.47 8.01 10.32
N THR A 137 -18.63 8.70 9.18
CA THR A 137 -19.81 8.50 8.31
C THR A 137 -19.51 8.41 6.80
N LYS A 138 -18.45 7.73 6.37
CA LYS A 138 -18.18 7.53 4.93
C LYS A 138 -18.04 6.06 4.56
N THR A 139 -18.96 5.56 3.74
CA THR A 139 -18.90 4.23 3.12
C THR A 139 -17.71 4.17 2.15
N ILE A 140 -16.73 3.30 2.44
CA ILE A 140 -15.64 3.00 1.51
C ILE A 140 -16.22 2.14 0.38
N GLN A 141 -16.36 2.72 -0.82
CA GLN A 141 -16.64 1.96 -2.04
C GLN A 141 -15.31 1.49 -2.64
N SER A 142 -14.92 0.24 -2.37
CA SER A 142 -13.79 -0.40 -3.06
C SER A 142 -14.22 -0.87 -4.45
N LEU A 143 -14.19 0.03 -5.44
CA LEU A 143 -14.41 -0.33 -6.84
C LEU A 143 -13.19 -1.10 -7.37
N THR A 144 -13.23 -2.43 -7.28
CA THR A 144 -12.17 -3.27 -7.85
C THR A 144 -12.59 -3.67 -9.26
N GLN A 145 -12.27 -2.86 -10.27
CA GLN A 145 -12.51 -3.22 -11.67
C GLN A 145 -11.32 -4.03 -12.20
N ARG A 146 -11.53 -5.33 -12.46
CA ARG A 146 -10.58 -6.14 -13.23
C ARG A 146 -11.08 -6.29 -14.66
N MET A 147 -10.54 -5.50 -15.58
CA MET A 147 -10.72 -5.75 -17.02
C MET A 147 -9.84 -6.93 -17.43
N ILE A 148 -10.43 -8.10 -17.64
CA ILE A 148 -9.75 -9.19 -18.35
C ILE A 148 -10.15 -9.06 -19.83
N SER A 149 -9.22 -8.60 -20.64
CA SER A 149 -9.34 -8.64 -22.11
C SER A 149 -8.78 -9.96 -22.60
N ASN A 150 -9.59 -10.77 -23.27
CA ASN A 150 -9.11 -11.88 -24.10
C ASN A 150 -9.05 -11.48 -25.58
N GLY A 151 -8.75 -10.22 -25.87
CA GLY A 151 -8.63 -9.69 -27.24
C GLY A 151 -9.95 -9.39 -27.96
N THR A 152 -11.11 -9.83 -27.46
CA THR A 152 -12.42 -9.62 -28.14
C THR A 152 -13.57 -9.17 -27.23
N THR A 153 -13.45 -9.32 -25.89
CA THR A 153 -14.52 -8.97 -24.94
C THR A 153 -13.93 -8.43 -23.64
N THR A 154 -14.51 -7.36 -23.11
CA THR A 154 -14.21 -6.83 -21.78
C THR A 154 -15.24 -7.39 -20.80
N ILE A 155 -14.80 -8.19 -19.83
CA ILE A 155 -15.64 -8.58 -18.69
C ILE A 155 -15.35 -7.59 -17.55
N ASN A 156 -16.37 -6.86 -17.11
CA ASN A 156 -16.28 -5.99 -15.94
C ASN A 156 -16.86 -6.72 -14.74
N ALA A 157 -16.01 -7.13 -13.81
CA ALA A 157 -16.44 -7.52 -12.47
C ALA A 157 -16.42 -6.28 -11.57
N LEU A 158 -17.56 -5.97 -10.94
CA LEU A 158 -17.70 -4.85 -10.01
C LEU A 158 -18.13 -5.39 -8.65
N ILE A 159 -17.40 -5.00 -7.61
CA ILE A 159 -17.73 -5.27 -6.22
C ILE A 159 -18.03 -3.92 -5.57
N TRP A 160 -19.20 -3.78 -4.96
CA TRP A 160 -19.69 -2.50 -4.45
C TRP A 160 -20.73 -2.70 -3.35
N GLY A 161 -20.65 -1.84 -2.34
CA GLY A 161 -21.59 -1.80 -1.23
C GLY A 161 -22.82 -0.97 -1.60
N ILE A 162 -24.00 -1.51 -1.37
CA ILE A 162 -25.27 -0.77 -1.45
C ILE A 162 -26.00 -0.84 -0.10
N VAL A 163 -26.98 0.03 0.09
CA VAL A 163 -28.01 -0.18 1.12
C VAL A 163 -29.23 -0.75 0.42
N ASP A 164 -29.69 -1.92 0.84
CA ASP A 164 -30.86 -2.59 0.26
C ASP A 164 -32.19 -2.00 0.79
N SER A 165 -33.31 -2.52 0.28
CA SER A 165 -34.65 -2.08 0.68
C SER A 165 -34.96 -2.31 2.16
N ASP A 166 -34.24 -3.21 2.82
CA ASP A 166 -34.38 -3.52 4.24
C ASP A 166 -33.43 -2.66 5.10
N SER A 167 -32.83 -1.63 4.50
CA SER A 167 -31.84 -0.74 5.12
C SER A 167 -30.61 -1.49 5.64
N LYS A 168 -30.23 -2.60 5.00
CA LYS A 168 -29.01 -3.35 5.30
C LYS A 168 -27.94 -3.04 4.29
N SER A 169 -26.69 -2.95 4.75
CA SER A 169 -25.55 -2.86 3.85
C SER A 169 -25.33 -4.21 3.18
N ALA A 170 -25.32 -4.23 1.85
CA ALA A 170 -25.11 -5.42 1.04
C ALA A 170 -23.85 -5.28 0.18
N LEU A 171 -23.07 -6.34 0.11
CA LEU A 171 -21.99 -6.48 -0.88
C LEU A 171 -22.59 -7.06 -2.16
N THR A 172 -22.53 -6.31 -3.25
CA THR A 172 -23.04 -6.75 -4.56
C THR A 172 -21.90 -7.09 -5.51
N LEU A 173 -22.14 -8.10 -6.35
CA LEU A 173 -21.22 -8.59 -7.36
C LEU A 173 -21.87 -8.42 -8.74
N SER A 174 -21.54 -7.35 -9.46
CA SER A 174 -22.09 -7.07 -10.79
C SER A 174 -21.10 -7.53 -11.87
N GLY A 175 -21.62 -8.20 -12.91
CA GLY A 175 -20.80 -8.81 -13.96
C GLY A 175 -19.92 -9.97 -13.47
N VAL A 176 -20.28 -10.60 -12.35
CA VAL A 176 -19.61 -11.78 -11.78
C VAL A 176 -20.51 -12.99 -11.93
N ASP A 177 -20.10 -13.96 -12.75
CA ASP A 177 -20.89 -15.19 -12.97
C ASP A 177 -20.74 -16.22 -11.85
N ARG A 178 -19.65 -16.17 -11.07
CA ARG A 178 -19.35 -17.16 -10.03
C ARG A 178 -18.46 -16.61 -8.92
N VAL A 179 -18.77 -16.99 -7.69
CA VAL A 179 -17.92 -16.84 -6.50
C VAL A 179 -17.36 -18.21 -6.17
N ARG A 180 -16.03 -18.33 -6.11
CA ARG A 180 -15.35 -19.61 -5.89
C ARG A 180 -14.02 -19.41 -5.16
N PRO A 181 -13.49 -20.43 -4.47
CA PRO A 181 -12.14 -20.40 -3.96
C PRO A 181 -11.10 -20.39 -5.09
N ALA A 182 -9.86 -20.01 -4.74
CA ALA A 182 -8.73 -20.03 -5.67
C ALA A 182 -8.34 -21.46 -6.07
N GLY A 183 -8.27 -22.36 -5.08
CA GLY A 183 -8.06 -23.80 -5.27
C GLY A 183 -9.30 -24.62 -4.88
N ASP A 184 -9.44 -25.81 -5.46
CA ASP A 184 -10.53 -26.72 -5.13
C ASP A 184 -10.50 -27.13 -3.65
N GLY A 185 -11.65 -27.09 -2.98
CA GLY A 185 -11.79 -27.40 -1.55
C GLY A 185 -10.99 -26.53 -0.56
N SER A 186 -10.41 -25.41 -1.00
CA SER A 186 -9.42 -24.66 -0.19
C SER A 186 -9.98 -23.55 0.71
N SER A 187 -11.28 -23.27 0.66
CA SER A 187 -11.88 -22.21 1.48
C SER A 187 -13.31 -22.55 1.88
N ASP A 188 -13.69 -22.12 3.10
CA ASP A 188 -15.03 -22.27 3.64
C ASP A 188 -15.91 -21.05 3.32
N LEU A 189 -17.22 -21.26 3.29
CA LEU A 189 -18.21 -20.18 3.24
C LEU A 189 -18.70 -19.89 4.66
N GLY A 190 -18.07 -18.89 5.30
CA GLY A 190 -18.28 -18.57 6.70
C GLY A 190 -17.40 -19.40 7.63
N SER A 191 -17.58 -19.22 8.94
CA SER A 191 -16.91 -20.03 9.97
C SER A 191 -17.83 -20.19 11.18
N ALA A 192 -17.45 -21.03 12.14
CA ALA A 192 -18.32 -21.39 13.26
C ALA A 192 -18.84 -20.20 14.08
N SER A 193 -17.99 -19.19 14.32
CA SER A 193 -18.37 -17.97 15.04
C SER A 193 -18.90 -16.86 14.11
N PHE A 194 -18.86 -17.08 12.80
CA PHE A 194 -19.28 -16.13 11.77
C PHE A 194 -20.12 -16.85 10.71
N ALA A 195 -21.21 -17.47 11.15
CA ALA A 195 -22.14 -18.19 10.30
C ALA A 195 -23.07 -17.21 9.56
N TYR A 196 -23.46 -17.57 8.33
CA TYR A 196 -24.50 -16.85 7.61
C TYR A 196 -25.86 -17.07 8.28
N GLY A 197 -26.61 -16.00 8.52
CA GLY A 197 -27.95 -16.10 9.12
C GLY A 197 -28.94 -16.85 8.23
N ASN A 198 -28.85 -16.70 6.91
CA ASN A 198 -29.68 -17.38 5.92
C ASN A 198 -28.88 -17.61 4.63
N ILE A 199 -29.29 -18.62 3.85
CA ILE A 199 -28.80 -18.86 2.49
C ILE A 199 -30.02 -18.91 1.56
N TYR A 200 -30.07 -18.00 0.59
CA TYR A 200 -31.10 -17.98 -0.45
C TYR A 200 -30.48 -18.44 -1.77
N SER A 201 -30.84 -19.63 -2.23
CA SER A 201 -30.38 -20.20 -3.50
C SER A 201 -31.55 -20.55 -4.41
N LYS A 202 -31.39 -20.37 -5.73
CA LYS A 202 -32.41 -20.74 -6.72
C LYS A 202 -32.54 -22.26 -6.91
N THR A 203 -31.45 -22.99 -6.69
CA THR A 203 -31.38 -24.45 -6.78
C THR A 203 -30.72 -25.03 -5.54
N ALA A 204 -30.88 -26.34 -5.33
CA ALA A 204 -30.26 -27.05 -4.21
C ALA A 204 -28.73 -27.01 -4.26
N VAL A 205 -28.10 -27.15 -3.08
CA VAL A 205 -26.64 -27.26 -2.95
C VAL A 205 -26.17 -28.59 -3.55
N GLN A 206 -25.08 -28.55 -4.31
CA GLN A 206 -24.46 -29.73 -4.90
C GLN A 206 -23.23 -30.13 -4.08
N VAL A 207 -23.04 -31.44 -3.86
CA VAL A 207 -21.90 -32.00 -3.13
C VAL A 207 -21.18 -33.03 -4.00
N THR A 208 -19.85 -33.09 -3.91
CA THR A 208 -19.04 -34.10 -4.64
C THR A 208 -19.47 -35.50 -4.25
N SER A 209 -20.03 -36.25 -5.20
CA SER A 209 -20.51 -37.62 -4.96
C SER A 209 -20.12 -38.64 -6.02
N ASP A 210 -19.10 -38.33 -6.81
CA ASP A 210 -18.52 -39.25 -7.77
C ASP A 210 -17.81 -40.42 -7.07
N ALA A 211 -17.98 -41.64 -7.60
CA ALA A 211 -17.36 -42.85 -7.07
C ALA A 211 -15.83 -42.83 -7.16
N THR A 212 -15.27 -42.10 -8.14
CA THR A 212 -13.81 -41.92 -8.29
C THR A 212 -13.19 -41.06 -7.18
N GLN A 213 -14.01 -40.34 -6.41
CA GLN A 213 -13.59 -39.45 -5.34
C GLN A 213 -13.82 -40.06 -3.94
N LYS A 214 -14.27 -41.33 -3.86
CA LYS A 214 -14.72 -41.96 -2.62
C LYS A 214 -14.22 -43.41 -2.50
N THR A 215 -13.83 -43.79 -1.29
CA THR A 215 -13.65 -45.19 -0.92
C THR A 215 -14.88 -45.65 -0.15
N VAL A 216 -15.64 -46.59 -0.71
CA VAL A 216 -16.81 -47.18 -0.04
C VAL A 216 -16.33 -48.23 0.96
N ILE A 217 -16.58 -48.01 2.24
CA ILE A 217 -16.18 -48.91 3.34
C ILE A 217 -17.29 -49.87 3.79
N GLY A 218 -18.52 -49.68 3.29
CA GLY A 218 -19.68 -50.48 3.65
C GLY A 218 -20.99 -49.82 3.24
N SER A 219 -22.09 -50.56 3.39
CA SER A 219 -23.45 -50.07 3.17
C SER A 219 -24.24 -50.12 4.48
N LEU A 220 -25.03 -49.08 4.78
CA LEU A 220 -25.92 -49.08 5.94
C LEU A 220 -27.06 -50.10 5.82
N GLY A 221 -27.40 -50.52 4.60
CA GLY A 221 -28.34 -51.61 4.36
C GLY A 221 -27.76 -53.01 4.56
N ASP A 222 -26.44 -53.12 4.72
CA ASP A 222 -25.79 -54.41 5.02
C ASP A 222 -25.83 -54.67 6.52
N VAL A 223 -26.57 -55.70 6.92
CA VAL A 223 -26.72 -56.12 8.33
C VAL A 223 -25.42 -56.60 8.95
N SER A 224 -24.42 -56.99 8.14
CA SER A 224 -23.10 -57.37 8.61
C SER A 224 -22.24 -56.15 9.00
N TYR A 225 -22.58 -54.95 8.49
CA TYR A 225 -21.89 -53.72 8.85
C TYR A 225 -22.35 -53.22 10.24
N THR A 226 -21.79 -53.86 11.27
CA THR A 226 -22.20 -53.72 12.68
C THR A 226 -22.22 -52.27 13.16
N ASP A 227 -21.19 -51.48 12.84
CA ASP A 227 -21.13 -50.07 13.25
C ASP A 227 -22.17 -49.22 12.54
N GLY A 228 -22.49 -49.54 11.27
CA GLY A 228 -23.59 -48.93 10.54
C GLY A 228 -24.95 -49.21 11.19
N GLN A 229 -25.18 -50.45 11.63
CA GLN A 229 -26.42 -50.83 12.33
C GLN A 229 -26.56 -50.13 13.69
N LYS A 230 -25.47 -50.05 14.46
CA LYS A 230 -25.43 -49.30 15.73
C LYS A 230 -25.73 -47.82 15.53
N LEU A 231 -25.10 -47.20 14.52
CA LEU A 231 -25.33 -45.79 14.20
C LEU A 231 -26.78 -45.54 13.80
N ALA A 232 -27.33 -46.37 12.91
CA ALA A 232 -28.71 -46.28 12.46
C ALA A 232 -29.70 -46.39 13.62
N ALA A 233 -29.52 -47.38 14.49
CA ALA A 233 -30.35 -47.56 15.69
C ALA A 233 -30.25 -46.38 16.67
N ALA A 234 -29.03 -45.88 16.91
CA ALA A 234 -28.80 -44.75 17.81
C ALA A 234 -29.49 -43.47 17.33
N LEU A 235 -29.37 -43.15 16.04
CA LEU A 235 -29.99 -41.94 15.48
C LEU A 235 -31.51 -42.09 15.34
N PHE A 236 -32.00 -43.25 14.94
CA PHE A 236 -33.44 -43.49 14.78
C PHE A 236 -34.20 -43.51 16.12
N GLY A 237 -33.51 -43.82 17.22
CA GLY A 237 -34.08 -43.78 18.57
C GLY A 237 -34.14 -42.39 19.20
N LEU A 238 -33.65 -41.34 18.53
CA LEU A 238 -33.71 -39.96 19.04
C LEU A 238 -35.01 -39.28 18.65
N ASP A 239 -35.60 -38.57 19.62
CA ASP A 239 -36.71 -37.67 19.36
C ASP A 239 -36.21 -36.33 18.79
N THR A 240 -36.94 -35.78 17.84
CA THR A 240 -36.73 -34.39 17.40
C THR A 240 -37.33 -33.42 18.40
N CYS A 241 -36.67 -32.29 18.55
CA CYS A 241 -37.06 -31.21 19.45
C CYS A 241 -37.57 -30.01 18.66
N MET A 242 -38.51 -29.28 19.26
CA MET A 242 -38.85 -27.92 18.85
C MET A 242 -38.03 -26.95 19.71
N PHE A 243 -37.31 -26.02 19.09
CA PHE A 243 -36.47 -25.05 19.78
C PHE A 243 -36.54 -23.67 19.15
N GLN A 244 -36.23 -22.65 19.94
CA GLN A 244 -36.02 -21.28 19.48
C GLN A 244 -34.55 -20.93 19.65
N LEU A 245 -34.01 -20.07 18.78
CA LEU A 245 -32.64 -19.59 18.93
C LEU A 245 -32.59 -18.53 20.03
N ASN A 246 -31.66 -18.68 20.99
CA ASN A 246 -31.48 -17.71 22.07
C ASN A 246 -31.19 -16.29 21.56
N ALA A 247 -30.44 -16.16 20.46
CA ALA A 247 -30.21 -14.87 19.81
C ALA A 247 -31.52 -14.24 19.28
N SER A 248 -32.40 -15.04 18.68
CA SER A 248 -33.71 -14.57 18.20
C SER A 248 -34.64 -14.19 19.36
N ILE A 249 -34.59 -14.92 20.48
CA ILE A 249 -35.34 -14.58 21.71
C ILE A 249 -34.83 -13.25 22.26
N ALA A 250 -33.51 -13.06 22.34
CA ALA A 250 -32.91 -11.82 22.84
C ALA A 250 -33.24 -10.62 21.96
N GLU A 251 -33.29 -10.80 20.63
CA GLU A 251 -33.58 -9.73 19.67
C GLU A 251 -35.08 -9.36 19.63
N LYS A 252 -35.98 -10.35 19.67
CA LYS A 252 -37.41 -10.17 19.32
C LYS A 252 -38.38 -10.52 20.44
N GLY A 253 -37.91 -11.15 21.51
CA GLY A 253 -38.75 -11.74 22.58
C GLY A 253 -39.18 -13.17 22.27
N ALA A 254 -39.47 -13.94 23.32
CA ALA A 254 -39.85 -15.36 23.20
C ALA A 254 -41.13 -15.57 22.39
N ASP A 255 -42.11 -14.65 22.50
CA ASP A 255 -43.39 -14.75 21.79
C ASP A 255 -43.25 -14.53 20.27
N ALA A 256 -42.22 -13.78 19.83
CA ALA A 256 -42.00 -13.46 18.42
C ALA A 256 -40.89 -14.30 17.76
N ALA A 257 -40.01 -14.92 18.55
CA ALA A 257 -38.98 -15.81 18.04
C ALA A 257 -39.61 -17.06 17.41
N ARG A 258 -39.13 -17.43 16.22
CA ARG A 258 -39.69 -18.57 15.47
C ARG A 258 -39.29 -19.91 16.09
N LEU A 259 -40.20 -20.89 15.97
CA LEU A 259 -39.93 -22.28 16.31
C LEU A 259 -39.20 -22.99 15.16
N HIS A 260 -38.14 -23.71 15.51
CA HIS A 260 -37.34 -24.56 14.64
C HIS A 260 -37.48 -26.01 15.09
N ALA A 261 -37.39 -26.96 14.15
CA ALA A 261 -37.46 -28.39 14.41
C ALA A 261 -36.12 -29.06 14.09
N GLY A 262 -35.66 -29.97 14.93
CA GLY A 262 -34.44 -30.73 14.67
C GLY A 262 -33.89 -31.49 15.87
N PHE A 263 -32.63 -31.91 15.77
CA PHE A 263 -31.88 -32.59 16.83
C PHE A 263 -30.97 -31.61 17.58
N ILE A 264 -30.73 -31.91 18.85
CA ILE A 264 -29.69 -31.26 19.64
C ILE A 264 -28.39 -32.04 19.49
N ALA A 265 -27.30 -31.35 19.12
CA ALA A 265 -26.03 -31.98 18.77
C ALA A 265 -25.45 -32.85 19.91
N GLN A 266 -25.64 -32.42 21.15
CA GLN A 266 -25.22 -33.15 22.35
C GLN A 266 -26.00 -34.45 22.53
N GLN A 267 -27.29 -34.48 22.19
CA GLN A 267 -28.10 -35.72 22.24
C GLN A 267 -27.61 -36.72 21.19
N VAL A 268 -27.28 -36.23 19.99
CA VAL A 268 -26.67 -37.05 18.93
C VAL A 268 -25.33 -37.62 19.39
N GLN A 269 -24.46 -36.78 19.96
CA GLN A 269 -23.17 -37.21 20.52
C GLN A 269 -23.35 -38.30 21.58
N ALA A 270 -24.26 -38.09 22.53
CA ALA A 270 -24.54 -39.02 23.61
C ALA A 270 -25.09 -40.35 23.10
N ALA A 271 -26.02 -40.33 22.14
CA ALA A 271 -26.59 -41.54 21.56
C ALA A 271 -25.55 -42.39 20.83
N ILE A 272 -24.69 -41.75 20.02
CA ILE A 272 -23.59 -42.44 19.32
C ILE A 272 -22.62 -43.05 20.33
N THR A 273 -22.25 -42.29 21.37
CA THR A 273 -21.35 -42.77 22.43
C THR A 273 -21.96 -43.94 23.20
N ALA A 274 -23.25 -43.86 23.54
CA ALA A 274 -23.98 -44.92 24.24
C ALA A 274 -24.10 -46.21 23.40
N ALA A 275 -24.11 -46.09 22.07
CA ALA A 275 -24.03 -47.24 21.16
C ALA A 275 -22.61 -47.84 21.06
N GLY A 276 -21.63 -47.30 21.81
CA GLY A 276 -20.25 -47.75 21.80
C GLY A 276 -19.46 -47.31 20.57
N LEU A 277 -19.91 -46.24 19.90
CA LEU A 277 -19.25 -45.65 18.74
C LEU A 277 -18.59 -44.33 19.12
N ASP A 278 -17.58 -43.92 18.34
CA ASP A 278 -16.93 -42.62 18.50
C ASP A 278 -17.61 -41.58 17.59
N PRO A 279 -18.28 -40.55 18.13
CA PRO A 279 -18.92 -39.50 17.33
C PRO A 279 -17.97 -38.79 16.38
N ALA A 280 -16.69 -38.62 16.76
CA ALA A 280 -15.72 -37.89 15.95
C ALA A 280 -15.34 -38.62 14.64
N LYS A 281 -15.65 -39.92 14.52
CA LYS A 281 -15.45 -40.70 13.28
C LYS A 281 -16.54 -40.45 12.23
N TYR A 282 -17.63 -39.79 12.59
CA TYR A 282 -18.76 -39.55 11.70
C TYR A 282 -18.93 -38.05 11.46
N ALA A 283 -18.66 -37.62 10.22
CA ALA A 283 -18.72 -36.20 9.83
C ALA A 283 -20.12 -35.55 10.00
N LEU A 284 -21.17 -36.34 10.27
CA LEU A 284 -22.50 -35.86 10.62
C LEU A 284 -22.52 -35.04 11.92
N TRP A 285 -21.61 -35.32 12.85
CA TRP A 285 -21.42 -34.56 14.08
C TRP A 285 -20.07 -33.84 14.01
N THR A 286 -20.08 -32.54 14.31
CA THR A 286 -18.89 -31.71 14.28
C THR A 286 -18.84 -30.83 15.51
N ASN A 287 -17.64 -30.42 15.90
CA ASN A 287 -17.46 -29.42 16.92
C ASN A 287 -16.32 -28.47 16.54
N THR A 288 -16.29 -27.32 17.19
CA THR A 288 -15.22 -26.34 17.03
C THR A 288 -15.00 -25.60 18.36
N PRO A 289 -13.75 -25.31 18.74
CA PRO A 289 -13.48 -24.52 19.94
C PRO A 289 -14.03 -23.10 19.79
N VAL A 290 -14.63 -22.59 20.86
CA VAL A 290 -15.13 -21.21 20.92
C VAL A 290 -14.03 -20.30 21.48
N TYR A 291 -13.75 -19.21 20.78
CA TYR A 291 -12.83 -18.16 21.20
C TYR A 291 -13.58 -16.86 21.47
N GLN A 292 -13.01 -16.05 22.35
CA GLN A 292 -13.44 -14.69 22.62
C GLN A 292 -12.28 -13.72 22.43
N ASP A 293 -12.59 -12.53 21.94
CA ASP A 293 -11.62 -11.44 21.86
C ASP A 293 -11.36 -10.88 23.26
N LYS A 294 -10.08 -10.75 23.61
CA LYS A 294 -9.64 -10.16 24.87
C LYS A 294 -8.59 -9.10 24.58
N VAL A 295 -8.70 -7.95 25.23
CA VAL A 295 -7.64 -6.94 25.17
C VAL A 295 -6.58 -7.30 26.21
N VAL A 296 -5.36 -7.55 25.75
CA VAL A 296 -4.17 -7.75 26.59
C VAL A 296 -3.12 -6.74 26.13
N ASP A 297 -2.69 -5.87 27.03
CA ASP A 297 -1.70 -4.81 26.77
C ASP A 297 -2.02 -3.94 25.53
N GLY A 298 -3.30 -3.57 25.39
CA GLY A 298 -3.78 -2.73 24.27
C GLY A 298 -3.94 -3.46 22.93
N SER A 299 -3.63 -4.76 22.86
CA SER A 299 -3.82 -5.59 21.67
C SER A 299 -5.00 -6.54 21.84
N VAL A 300 -5.80 -6.72 20.78
CA VAL A 300 -6.86 -7.73 20.76
C VAL A 300 -6.23 -9.09 20.47
N VAL A 301 -6.37 -10.03 21.41
CA VAL A 301 -5.93 -11.41 21.29
C VAL A 301 -7.12 -12.35 21.44
N GLN A 302 -7.16 -13.43 20.67
CA GLN A 302 -8.15 -14.48 20.87
C GLN A 302 -7.75 -15.36 22.05
N SER A 303 -8.66 -15.50 23.01
CA SER A 303 -8.53 -16.38 24.16
C SER A 303 -9.59 -17.47 24.13
N PRO A 304 -9.28 -18.70 24.58
CA PRO A 304 -10.27 -19.77 24.65
C PRO A 304 -11.40 -19.39 25.63
N VAL A 305 -12.65 -19.65 25.24
CA VAL A 305 -13.77 -19.60 26.18
C VAL A 305 -13.71 -20.87 27.04
N LEU A 306 -13.65 -20.70 28.36
CA LEU A 306 -13.62 -21.81 29.31
C LEU A 306 -14.97 -21.96 30.01
N ASP A 307 -15.36 -23.20 30.33
CA ASP A 307 -16.52 -23.51 31.15
C ASP A 307 -16.23 -23.28 32.64
N GLY A 308 -17.22 -23.56 33.50
CA GLY A 308 -17.10 -23.41 34.96
C GLY A 308 -16.05 -24.32 35.62
N GLU A 309 -15.53 -25.31 34.88
CA GLU A 309 -14.48 -26.23 35.32
C GLU A 309 -13.10 -25.86 34.72
N GLY A 310 -13.02 -24.77 33.94
CA GLY A 310 -11.80 -24.33 33.29
C GLY A 310 -11.47 -25.11 32.01
N LYS A 311 -12.41 -25.87 31.43
CA LYS A 311 -12.21 -26.60 30.17
C LYS A 311 -12.68 -25.77 28.98
N GLN A 312 -12.05 -25.98 27.82
CA GLN A 312 -12.43 -25.33 26.56
C GLN A 312 -13.90 -25.62 26.21
N VAL A 313 -14.66 -24.55 25.94
CA VAL A 313 -16.03 -24.64 25.40
C VAL A 313 -15.98 -24.94 23.91
N TYR A 314 -16.83 -25.87 23.47
CA TYR A 314 -17.00 -26.22 22.06
C TYR A 314 -18.42 -25.93 21.59
N MET A 315 -18.54 -25.37 20.38
CA MET A 315 -19.81 -25.31 19.68
C MET A 315 -19.98 -26.59 18.87
N GLN A 316 -21.04 -27.36 19.16
CA GLN A 316 -21.37 -28.58 18.44
C GLN A 316 -22.39 -28.31 17.34
N MET A 317 -22.23 -28.94 16.17
CA MET A 317 -23.06 -28.73 14.98
C MET A 317 -23.34 -30.06 14.29
N LEU A 318 -24.43 -30.10 13.53
CA LEU A 318 -24.89 -31.29 12.83
C LEU A 318 -24.97 -31.05 11.31
N ARG A 319 -24.54 -32.05 10.52
CA ARG A 319 -24.79 -32.08 9.08
C ARG A 319 -26.06 -32.88 8.82
N TYR A 320 -27.19 -32.18 8.80
CA TYR A 320 -28.52 -32.80 8.70
C TYR A 320 -28.69 -33.72 7.50
N ASP A 321 -28.13 -33.39 6.33
CA ASP A 321 -28.23 -34.26 5.15
C ASP A 321 -27.66 -35.66 5.39
N GLN A 322 -26.54 -35.77 6.14
CA GLN A 322 -25.96 -37.07 6.47
C GLN A 322 -26.82 -37.83 7.49
N ILE A 323 -27.37 -37.13 8.48
CA ILE A 323 -28.29 -37.72 9.47
C ILE A 323 -29.53 -38.27 8.76
N LEU A 324 -30.12 -37.48 7.86
CA LEU A 324 -31.29 -37.89 7.08
C LEU A 324 -30.99 -39.13 6.22
N CYS A 325 -29.83 -39.23 5.58
CA CYS A 325 -29.42 -40.44 4.88
C CYS A 325 -29.40 -41.68 5.79
N VAL A 326 -28.87 -41.56 7.01
CA VAL A 326 -28.87 -42.67 7.98
C VAL A 326 -30.29 -43.01 8.42
N LEU A 327 -31.12 -42.00 8.70
CA LEU A 327 -32.52 -42.20 9.11
C LEU A 327 -33.35 -42.85 7.99
N PHE A 328 -33.09 -42.53 6.72
CA PHE A 328 -33.76 -43.20 5.59
C PHE A 328 -33.42 -44.69 5.55
N GLU A 329 -32.17 -45.07 5.75
CA GLU A 329 -31.80 -46.48 5.79
C GLU A 329 -32.36 -47.19 7.04
N ALA A 330 -32.34 -46.54 8.20
CA ALA A 330 -32.97 -47.06 9.41
C ALA A 330 -34.49 -47.27 9.22
N ALA A 331 -35.17 -46.32 8.59
CA ALA A 331 -36.59 -46.40 8.28
C ALA A 331 -36.89 -47.55 7.30
N LYS A 332 -36.09 -47.71 6.23
CA LYS A 332 -36.21 -48.84 5.30
C LYS A 332 -36.10 -50.18 6.03
N ALA A 333 -35.10 -50.33 6.90
CA ALA A 333 -34.90 -51.55 7.68
C ALA A 333 -36.10 -51.82 8.62
N LYS A 334 -36.63 -50.78 9.28
CA LYS A 334 -37.79 -50.91 10.17
C LYS A 334 -39.06 -51.29 9.42
N ILE A 335 -39.31 -50.67 8.26
CA ILE A 335 -40.45 -51.00 7.39
C ILE A 335 -40.37 -52.46 6.96
N ALA A 336 -39.22 -52.90 6.44
CA ALA A 336 -39.04 -54.30 6.02
C ALA A 336 -39.27 -55.29 7.19
N ALA A 337 -38.79 -54.97 8.39
CA ALA A 337 -39.03 -55.79 9.57
C ALA A 337 -40.52 -55.86 9.95
N GLN A 338 -41.25 -54.75 9.83
CA GLN A 338 -42.68 -54.68 10.10
C GLN A 338 -43.50 -55.44 9.05
N GLU A 339 -43.15 -55.33 7.77
CA GLU A 339 -43.79 -56.09 6.68
C GLU A 339 -43.62 -57.60 6.87
N ASN A 340 -42.42 -58.05 7.24
CA ASN A 340 -42.15 -59.45 7.57
C ASN A 340 -42.97 -59.92 8.77
N ALA A 341 -43.05 -59.12 9.83
CA ALA A 341 -43.85 -59.44 11.01
C ALA A 341 -45.36 -59.52 10.67
N LEU A 342 -45.86 -58.61 9.84
CA LEU A 342 -47.24 -58.59 9.39
C LEU A 342 -47.57 -59.80 8.50
N SER A 343 -46.65 -60.18 7.61
CA SER A 343 -46.79 -61.40 6.79
C SER A 343 -46.87 -62.65 7.67
N ALA A 344 -45.95 -62.79 8.63
CA ALA A 344 -45.96 -63.90 9.56
C ALA A 344 -47.24 -63.95 10.42
N LEU A 345 -47.75 -62.80 10.87
CA LEU A 345 -49.00 -62.73 11.61
C LEU A 345 -50.19 -63.15 10.73
N THR A 346 -50.24 -62.67 9.49
CA THR A 346 -51.27 -63.06 8.50
C THR A 346 -51.28 -64.58 8.29
N THR A 347 -50.11 -65.20 8.09
CA THR A 347 -50.01 -66.67 7.97
C THR A 347 -50.50 -67.39 9.22
N ARG A 348 -50.17 -66.89 10.42
CA ARG A 348 -50.63 -67.49 11.69
C ARG A 348 -52.15 -67.38 11.86
N VAL A 349 -52.74 -66.25 11.51
CA VAL A 349 -54.19 -66.04 11.56
C VAL A 349 -54.90 -67.01 10.62
N ALA A 350 -54.45 -67.12 9.36
CA ALA A 350 -55.02 -68.06 8.40
C ALA A 350 -54.94 -69.53 8.91
N ALA A 351 -53.83 -69.91 9.54
CA ALA A 351 -53.67 -71.25 10.12
C ALA A 351 -54.60 -71.50 11.33
N LEU A 352 -54.91 -70.46 12.11
CA LEU A 352 -55.85 -70.56 13.24
C LEU A 352 -57.30 -70.63 12.75
N GLU A 353 -57.68 -69.83 11.77
CA GLU A 353 -59.01 -69.85 11.15
C GLU A 353 -59.30 -71.22 10.52
N ALA A 354 -58.32 -71.80 9.83
CA ALA A 354 -58.43 -73.15 9.27
C ALA A 354 -58.64 -74.23 10.36
N LYS A 355 -58.06 -74.05 11.55
CA LYS A 355 -58.26 -74.97 12.69
C LYS A 355 -59.59 -74.78 13.41
N ALA A 356 -60.14 -73.57 13.41
CA ALA A 356 -61.42 -73.27 14.05
C ALA A 356 -62.63 -73.69 13.20
N GLY A 357 -62.45 -73.78 11.87
CA GLY A 357 -63.47 -74.25 10.93
C GLY A 357 -63.46 -75.76 10.65
N ALA A 358 -62.52 -76.52 11.24
CA ALA A 358 -62.41 -77.98 11.16
C ALA A 358 -62.89 -78.64 12.45
#